data_AF-A0ABD0VCS9-F1
#
_entry.id   AF-A0ABD0VCS9-F1
#
_cell.length_a   1.000
_cell.length_b   1.000
_cell.length_c   1.000
_cell.angle_alpha   90.00
_cell.angle_beta   90.00
_cell.angle_gamma   90.00
#
_symmetry.space_group_name_H-M   'P 1'
#
loop_
_entity.id
_entity.type
_entity.pdbx_description
1 polymer ?
#
loop_
_entity_poly.entity_id
_entity_poly.type
_entity_poly.pdbx_seq_one_letter_code
_entity_poly.pdbx_strand_id
1 'polypeptide(L)'
;MNHLRVINNVKFKIGTLFSANLISLKNFKNCSFALEGLGIIGIDIVKGVRHPKAIVWMKPHVNYFKLNVDLATIDSVMGCGGLIRDSNSYYILGFMGPIPNSDVIVGINQAIIYGLRLCSSLDMINIVVEVCSIFADQAFTMKDNYMDTCPKVFYLRRDIKNLVNAMKCSFSVVNTNGNACASTLAKWGSMLVSLIHIPVAALPFPVKGLIELDKIGGSYFFGVFWLVFILLAGVFVVVSAVVLCLMAVGSVGVLVFGGLWGFWGLPPGVV
;
A
#
# COMPACT_ATOMS: atom_id res chain seq x y z
N MET A 1 -11.13 -51.43 -8.56
CA MET A 1 -10.56 -50.40 -7.64
C MET A 1 -10.07 -49.24 -8.50
N ASN A 2 -10.53 -48.01 -8.29
CA ASN A 2 -10.22 -46.90 -9.20
C ASN A 2 -8.79 -46.38 -8.93
N HIS A 3 -7.84 -46.84 -9.74
CA HIS A 3 -6.41 -46.55 -9.64
C HIS A 3 -6.13 -45.03 -9.68
N LEU A 4 -6.91 -44.26 -10.44
CA LEU A 4 -6.81 -42.80 -10.48
C LEU A 4 -7.16 -42.15 -9.13
N ARG A 5 -8.13 -42.70 -8.40
CA ARG A 5 -8.51 -42.21 -7.07
C ARG A 5 -7.41 -42.45 -6.05
N VAL A 6 -6.74 -43.61 -6.12
CA VAL A 6 -5.61 -43.94 -5.25
C VAL A 6 -4.43 -43.01 -5.55
N ILE A 7 -4.11 -42.81 -6.83
CA ILE A 7 -3.04 -41.90 -7.26
C ILE A 7 -3.30 -40.48 -6.77
N ASN A 8 -4.52 -39.95 -6.93
CA ASN A 8 -4.87 -38.60 -6.48
C ASN A 8 -4.80 -38.43 -4.96
N ASN A 9 -5.22 -39.45 -4.20
CA ASN A 9 -5.12 -39.42 -2.74
C ASN A 9 -3.66 -39.43 -2.25
N VAL A 10 -2.78 -40.18 -2.93
CA VAL A 10 -1.35 -40.19 -2.62
C VAL A 10 -0.72 -38.83 -2.95
N LYS A 11 -1.03 -38.24 -4.12
CA LYS A 11 -0.58 -36.89 -4.50
C LYS A 11 -0.98 -35.85 -3.46
N PHE A 12 -2.24 -35.87 -3.02
CA PHE A 12 -2.75 -34.93 -2.03
C PHE A 12 -1.99 -35.02 -0.70
N LYS A 13 -1.78 -36.23 -0.16
CA LYS A 13 -1.06 -36.44 1.10
C LYS A 13 0.42 -36.06 1.03
N ILE A 14 1.07 -36.31 -0.10
CA ILE A 14 2.47 -35.88 -0.29
C ILE A 14 2.53 -34.35 -0.38
N GLY A 15 1.57 -33.72 -1.08
CA GLY A 15 1.44 -32.26 -1.14
C GLY A 15 1.24 -31.61 0.23
N THR A 16 0.42 -32.21 1.10
CA THR A 16 0.22 -31.68 2.47
C THR A 16 1.46 -31.81 3.34
N LEU A 17 2.19 -32.94 3.27
CA LEU A 17 3.46 -33.11 3.99
C LEU A 17 4.53 -32.11 3.52
N PHE A 18 4.59 -31.86 2.21
CA PHE A 18 5.48 -30.85 1.63
C PHE A 18 5.12 -29.43 2.10
N SER A 19 3.83 -29.10 2.12
CA SER A 19 3.33 -27.79 2.59
C SER A 19 3.59 -27.55 4.08
N ALA A 20 3.64 -28.62 4.89
CA ALA A 20 3.95 -28.55 6.32
C ALA A 20 5.47 -28.53 6.62
N ASN A 21 6.34 -28.42 5.60
CA ASN A 21 7.80 -28.50 5.71
C ASN A 21 8.33 -29.81 6.34
N LEU A 22 7.56 -30.90 6.33
CA LEU A 22 7.98 -32.19 6.88
C LEU A 22 8.84 -33.00 5.88
N ILE A 23 8.71 -32.69 4.59
CA ILE A 23 9.54 -33.24 3.50
C ILE A 23 10.00 -32.10 2.60
N SER A 24 11.20 -32.23 2.02
CA SER A 24 11.80 -31.20 1.15
C SER A 24 12.23 -31.77 -0.20
N LEU A 25 12.54 -30.89 -1.16
CA LEU A 25 13.07 -31.31 -2.47
C LEU A 25 14.36 -32.15 -2.34
N LYS A 26 15.15 -31.93 -1.28
CA LYS A 26 16.36 -32.71 -1.00
C LYS A 26 16.05 -34.18 -0.73
N ASN A 27 14.83 -34.49 -0.27
CA ASN A 27 14.38 -35.85 -0.01
C ASN A 27 14.09 -36.62 -1.32
N PHE A 28 14.03 -35.94 -2.47
CA PHE A 28 13.72 -36.51 -3.78
C PHE A 28 14.90 -36.41 -4.78
N LYS A 29 16.13 -36.29 -4.28
CA LYS A 29 17.32 -35.86 -5.04
C LYS A 29 17.65 -36.68 -6.30
N ASN A 30 17.10 -37.88 -6.48
CA ASN A 30 17.32 -38.73 -7.67
C ASN A 30 16.03 -39.15 -8.40
N CYS A 31 14.88 -38.59 -8.02
CA CYS A 31 13.57 -38.96 -8.56
C CYS A 31 12.84 -37.75 -9.15
N SER A 32 13.48 -37.06 -10.10
CA SER A 32 12.92 -35.87 -10.76
C SER A 32 11.59 -36.17 -11.46
N PHE A 33 11.47 -37.32 -12.10
CA PHE A 33 10.23 -37.77 -12.74
C PHE A 33 9.07 -37.97 -11.74
N ALA A 34 9.38 -38.38 -10.50
CA ALA A 34 8.37 -38.51 -9.45
C ALA A 34 7.84 -37.12 -9.02
N LEU A 35 8.69 -36.10 -8.97
CA LEU A 35 8.27 -34.72 -8.67
C LEU A 35 7.33 -34.17 -9.75
N GLU A 36 7.58 -34.49 -11.01
CA GLU A 36 6.73 -34.10 -12.14
C GLU A 36 5.38 -34.84 -12.07
N GLY A 37 5.40 -36.16 -11.89
CA GLY A 37 4.21 -36.99 -11.72
C GLY A 37 3.35 -36.58 -10.53
N LEU A 38 3.96 -36.08 -9.44
CA LEU A 38 3.28 -35.57 -8.25
C LEU A 38 2.79 -34.12 -8.40
N GLY A 39 3.15 -33.42 -9.49
CA GLY A 39 2.77 -32.02 -9.74
C GLY A 39 3.58 -31.00 -8.93
N ILE A 40 4.71 -31.40 -8.33
CA ILE A 40 5.54 -30.55 -7.45
C ILE A 40 6.47 -29.63 -8.25
N ILE A 41 6.87 -30.01 -9.48
CA ILE A 41 7.71 -29.16 -10.34
C ILE A 41 6.92 -27.92 -10.85
N GLY A 42 5.60 -28.04 -11.01
CA GLY A 42 4.73 -26.87 -11.23
C GLY A 42 4.54 -26.00 -9.98
N ILE A 43 4.79 -26.55 -8.79
CA ILE A 43 4.70 -25.83 -7.52
C ILE A 43 5.95 -24.96 -7.26
N ASP A 44 7.09 -25.20 -7.93
CA ASP A 44 8.25 -24.30 -7.83
C ASP A 44 8.09 -23.02 -8.67
N ILE A 45 7.16 -22.98 -9.63
CA ILE A 45 6.63 -21.72 -10.20
C ILE A 45 5.63 -21.06 -9.22
N VAL A 46 5.06 -21.86 -8.31
CA VAL A 46 4.15 -21.45 -7.22
C VAL A 46 4.89 -21.39 -5.87
N LYS A 47 6.25 -21.27 -5.86
CA LYS A 47 7.06 -20.79 -4.72
C LYS A 47 6.85 -19.27 -4.52
N GLY A 48 5.58 -18.90 -4.56
CA GLY A 48 5.07 -17.56 -4.54
C GLY A 48 3.60 -17.53 -4.16
N VAL A 49 3.01 -18.57 -3.54
CA VAL A 49 1.90 -18.29 -2.62
C VAL A 49 2.53 -17.64 -1.39
N ARG A 50 2.88 -16.36 -1.55
CA ARG A 50 2.93 -15.44 -0.44
C ARG A 50 1.56 -15.58 0.19
N HIS A 51 1.47 -16.09 1.42
CA HIS A 51 0.35 -15.72 2.27
C HIS A 51 0.15 -14.21 2.06
N PRO A 52 -1.08 -13.72 1.84
CA PRO A 52 -1.28 -12.30 1.63
C PRO A 52 -0.73 -11.60 2.87
N LYS A 53 0.50 -11.11 2.75
CA LYS A 53 1.20 -10.47 3.82
C LYS A 53 0.49 -9.14 3.90
N ALA A 54 -0.21 -8.93 5.01
CA ALA A 54 -0.68 -7.62 5.43
C ALA A 54 0.42 -6.59 5.11
N ILE A 55 0.22 -5.80 4.06
CA ILE A 55 1.09 -4.68 3.75
C ILE A 55 0.49 -3.52 4.51
N VAL A 56 1.19 -3.09 5.54
CA VAL A 56 0.85 -1.92 6.34
C VAL A 56 1.94 -0.90 6.12
N TRP A 57 1.54 0.33 5.86
CA TRP A 57 2.49 1.42 5.79
C TRP A 57 3.07 1.72 7.19
N MET A 58 4.40 1.81 7.27
CA MET A 58 5.08 2.04 8.55
C MET A 58 5.27 3.54 8.79
N LYS A 59 4.77 4.03 9.93
CA LYS A 59 4.96 5.42 10.37
C LYS A 59 6.45 5.75 10.55
N PRO A 60 6.90 6.97 10.27
CA PRO A 60 8.26 7.37 10.61
C PRO A 60 8.42 7.48 12.14
N HIS A 61 9.67 7.50 12.60
CA HIS A 61 9.97 7.74 14.02
C HIS A 61 9.46 9.12 14.47
N VAL A 62 9.30 9.30 15.78
CA VAL A 62 8.92 10.59 16.36
C VAL A 62 9.93 11.67 15.91
N ASN A 63 9.43 12.86 15.56
CA ASN A 63 10.20 13.98 15.01
C ASN A 63 10.82 13.74 13.62
N TYR A 64 10.39 12.69 12.92
CA TYR A 64 10.71 12.49 11.51
C TYR A 64 9.50 12.75 10.63
N PHE A 65 9.78 13.27 9.45
CA PHE A 65 8.82 13.32 8.35
C PHE A 65 9.09 12.19 7.38
N LYS A 66 8.06 11.75 6.66
CA LYS A 66 8.20 10.78 5.59
C LYS A 66 7.68 11.35 4.29
N LEU A 67 8.58 11.38 3.29
CA LEU A 67 8.30 11.80 1.93
C LEU A 67 8.14 10.54 1.07
N ASN A 68 6.92 10.22 0.68
CA ASN A 68 6.64 9.15 -0.28
C ASN A 68 6.68 9.69 -1.70
N VAL A 69 7.39 9.01 -2.60
CA VAL A 69 7.49 9.39 -4.00
C VAL A 69 7.24 8.17 -4.88
N ASP A 70 6.51 8.37 -5.98
CA ASP A 70 6.30 7.34 -7.00
C ASP A 70 6.23 7.93 -8.41
N LEU A 71 6.35 7.03 -9.38
CA LEU A 71 6.10 7.30 -10.80
C LEU A 71 5.03 6.36 -11.33
N ALA A 72 4.30 6.83 -12.34
CA ALA A 72 3.40 6.00 -13.13
C ALA A 72 3.40 6.48 -14.57
N THR A 73 3.16 5.59 -15.52
CA THR A 73 3.01 5.94 -16.94
C THR A 73 1.61 5.55 -17.39
N ILE A 74 0.87 6.51 -17.95
CA ILE A 74 -0.44 6.29 -18.57
C ILE A 74 -0.39 6.92 -19.95
N ASP A 75 -0.83 6.19 -20.97
CA ASP A 75 -0.89 6.67 -22.37
C ASP A 75 0.40 7.37 -22.84
N SER A 76 1.55 6.76 -22.52
CA SER A 76 2.90 7.26 -22.83
C SER A 76 3.32 8.54 -22.11
N VAL A 77 2.48 9.11 -21.24
CA VAL A 77 2.84 10.22 -20.37
C VAL A 77 3.30 9.69 -19.02
N MET A 78 4.52 10.02 -18.63
CA MET A 78 5.02 9.73 -17.28
C MET A 78 4.48 10.79 -16.34
N GLY A 79 3.86 10.36 -15.24
CA GLY A 79 3.45 11.18 -14.13
C GLY A 79 4.27 10.89 -12.89
N CYS A 80 4.45 11.90 -12.06
CA CYS A 80 5.01 11.78 -10.73
C CYS A 80 4.00 12.19 -9.68
N GLY A 81 4.16 11.62 -8.49
CA GLY A 81 3.33 11.93 -7.35
C GLY A 81 4.08 11.67 -6.07
N GLY A 82 3.76 12.48 -5.06
CA GLY A 82 4.33 12.29 -3.74
C GLY A 82 3.56 13.02 -2.66
N LEU A 83 3.81 12.62 -1.42
CA LEU A 83 3.21 13.23 -0.24
C LEU A 83 4.15 13.20 0.95
N ILE A 84 3.96 14.18 1.82
CA ILE A 84 4.70 14.36 3.07
C ILE A 84 3.76 14.06 4.23
N ARG A 85 4.26 13.25 5.17
CA ARG A 85 3.54 12.85 6.39
C ARG A 85 4.41 13.03 7.62
N ASP A 86 3.78 13.36 8.75
CA ASP A 86 4.45 13.42 10.06
C ASP A 86 4.54 12.03 10.74
N SER A 87 5.11 12.00 11.94
CA SER A 87 5.20 10.80 12.79
C SER A 87 3.87 10.25 13.28
N ASN A 88 2.79 11.04 13.22
CA ASN A 88 1.44 10.62 13.57
C ASN A 88 0.66 10.11 12.35
N SER A 89 1.30 10.02 11.17
CA SER A 89 0.68 9.75 9.88
C SER A 89 -0.29 10.84 9.38
N TYR A 90 -0.23 12.05 9.93
CA TYR A 90 -0.97 13.17 9.37
C TYR A 90 -0.35 13.61 8.06
N TYR A 91 -1.22 13.79 7.07
CA TYR A 91 -0.87 14.38 5.80
C TYR A 91 -0.57 15.87 6.00
N ILE A 92 0.56 16.32 5.44
CA ILE A 92 0.96 17.73 5.49
C ILE A 92 0.72 18.39 4.14
N LEU A 93 1.37 17.85 3.10
CA LEU A 93 1.31 18.39 1.75
C LEU A 93 1.67 17.30 0.74
N GLY A 94 1.16 17.41 -0.47
CA GLY A 94 1.52 16.51 -1.57
C GLY A 94 1.72 17.26 -2.87
N PHE A 95 2.14 16.52 -3.88
CA PHE A 95 2.31 17.03 -5.23
C PHE A 95 2.00 15.95 -6.25
N MET A 96 1.62 16.37 -7.44
CA MET A 96 1.51 15.51 -8.60
C MET A 96 1.68 16.33 -9.89
N GLY A 97 2.18 15.70 -10.94
CA GLY A 97 2.33 16.37 -12.23
C GLY A 97 2.95 15.48 -13.29
N PRO A 98 2.92 15.92 -14.56
CA PRO A 98 3.58 15.21 -15.64
C PRO A 98 5.09 15.39 -15.53
N ILE A 99 5.83 14.36 -15.92
CA ILE A 99 7.25 14.45 -16.24
C ILE A 99 7.40 14.27 -17.76
N PRO A 100 7.69 15.35 -18.51
CA PRO A 100 7.73 15.29 -19.96
C PRO A 100 8.95 14.49 -20.46
N ASN A 101 8.69 13.51 -21.33
CA ASN A 101 9.68 12.78 -22.13
C ASN A 101 10.95 12.38 -21.37
N SER A 102 10.78 11.83 -20.16
CA SER A 102 11.88 11.38 -19.31
C SER A 102 11.98 9.86 -19.27
N ASP A 103 13.21 9.35 -19.30
CA ASP A 103 13.52 8.02 -18.78
C ASP A 103 13.07 7.93 -17.30
N VAL A 104 12.64 6.74 -16.88
CA VAL A 104 12.34 6.38 -15.49
C VAL A 104 13.41 6.85 -14.51
N ILE A 105 14.71 6.72 -14.86
CA ILE A 105 15.80 7.18 -13.98
C ILE A 105 15.73 8.69 -13.79
N VAL A 106 15.56 9.45 -14.87
CA VAL A 106 15.43 10.91 -14.81
C VAL A 106 14.17 11.30 -14.04
N GLY A 107 13.06 10.65 -14.34
CA GLY A 107 11.77 10.92 -13.72
C GLY A 107 11.81 10.72 -12.21
N ILE A 108 12.40 9.62 -11.73
CA ILE A 108 12.37 9.32 -10.29
C ILE A 108 13.28 10.29 -9.53
N ASN A 109 14.44 10.64 -10.10
CA ASN A 109 15.33 11.63 -9.52
C ASN A 109 14.68 13.02 -9.51
N GLN A 110 13.96 13.42 -10.56
CA GLN A 110 13.22 14.68 -10.58
C GLN A 110 12.08 14.70 -9.54
N ALA A 111 11.32 13.62 -9.42
CA ALA A 111 10.25 13.52 -8.42
C ALA A 111 10.80 13.59 -6.98
N ILE A 112 11.94 12.94 -6.72
CA ILE A 112 12.64 13.03 -5.42
C ILE A 112 13.12 14.46 -5.15
N ILE A 113 13.77 15.11 -6.12
CA ILE A 113 14.23 16.51 -5.97
C ILE A 113 13.04 17.42 -5.69
N TYR A 114 11.92 17.24 -6.38
CA TYR A 114 10.72 18.04 -6.17
C TYR A 114 10.22 17.89 -4.73
N GLY A 115 10.03 16.66 -4.27
CA GLY A 115 9.59 16.39 -2.91
C GLY A 115 10.56 16.91 -1.85
N LEU A 116 11.87 16.76 -2.06
CA LEU A 116 12.90 17.28 -1.15
C LEU A 116 12.92 18.80 -1.09
N ARG A 117 12.79 19.49 -2.23
CA ARG A 117 12.66 20.95 -2.27
C ARG A 117 11.39 21.41 -1.57
N LEU A 118 10.30 20.66 -1.69
CA LEU A 118 9.06 20.93 -0.98
C LEU A 118 9.26 20.80 0.54
N CYS A 119 9.89 19.73 1.01
CA CYS A 119 10.26 19.60 2.42
C CYS A 119 11.16 20.75 2.89
N SER A 120 12.16 21.14 2.10
CA SER A 120 13.05 22.25 2.41
C SER A 120 12.30 23.59 2.52
N SER A 121 11.30 23.83 1.65
CA SER A 121 10.48 25.05 1.70
C SER A 121 9.54 25.12 2.92
N LEU A 122 9.36 23.99 3.61
CA LEU A 122 8.58 23.86 4.84
C LEU A 122 9.49 23.78 6.08
N ASP A 123 10.78 24.10 5.93
CA ASP A 123 11.81 24.04 6.97
C ASP A 123 11.90 22.68 7.69
N MET A 124 11.59 21.59 6.96
CA MET A 124 11.61 20.24 7.52
C MET A 124 13.02 19.66 7.56
N ILE A 125 13.32 18.99 8.67
CA ILE A 125 14.53 18.20 8.87
C ILE A 125 14.16 16.78 9.30
N ASN A 126 15.11 15.85 9.26
CA ASN A 126 14.92 14.43 9.61
C ASN A 126 13.86 13.76 8.72
N ILE A 127 14.13 13.71 7.42
CA ILE A 127 13.18 13.20 6.43
C ILE A 127 13.55 11.79 6.00
N VAL A 128 12.59 10.86 6.05
CA VAL A 128 12.71 9.55 5.41
C VAL A 128 12.10 9.64 4.02
N VAL A 129 12.93 9.56 2.99
CA VAL A 129 12.49 9.50 1.59
C VAL A 129 12.18 8.05 1.24
N GLU A 130 10.92 7.75 1.02
CA GLU A 130 10.42 6.42 0.77
C GLU A 130 9.98 6.25 -0.69
N VAL A 131 10.62 5.30 -1.38
CA VAL A 131 10.41 5.04 -2.81
C VAL A 131 9.94 3.60 -3.02
N CYS A 132 9.12 3.38 -4.02
CA CYS A 132 8.67 2.04 -4.40
C CYS A 132 9.86 1.14 -4.80
N SER A 133 9.83 -0.14 -4.41
CA SER A 133 10.91 -1.11 -4.64
C SER A 133 11.28 -1.31 -6.10
N ILE A 134 10.33 -1.12 -7.01
CA ILE A 134 10.58 -1.18 -8.46
C ILE A 134 11.48 -0.05 -8.96
N PHE A 135 11.58 1.04 -8.20
CA PHE A 135 12.40 2.22 -8.50
C PHE A 135 13.63 2.33 -7.58
N ALA A 136 13.84 1.33 -6.71
CA ALA A 136 14.91 1.36 -5.72
C ALA A 136 16.29 1.48 -6.37
N ASP A 137 16.57 0.67 -7.40
CA ASP A 137 17.86 0.71 -8.07
C ASP A 137 18.10 2.06 -8.76
N GLN A 138 17.07 2.64 -9.36
CA GLN A 138 17.14 3.93 -10.06
C GLN A 138 17.33 5.10 -9.07
N ALA A 139 16.75 5.00 -7.88
CA ALA A 139 16.84 5.99 -6.80
C ALA A 139 18.14 5.88 -5.98
N PHE A 140 18.61 4.66 -5.70
CA PHE A 140 19.68 4.39 -4.71
C PHE A 140 21.02 3.98 -5.30
N THR A 141 21.13 3.77 -6.62
CA THR A 141 22.44 3.52 -7.25
C THR A 141 23.24 4.81 -7.30
N MET A 142 23.68 5.31 -6.14
CA MET A 142 24.66 6.38 -5.98
C MET A 142 26.02 5.80 -5.60
N LYS A 143 26.39 4.62 -6.14
CA LYS A 143 27.72 4.07 -5.88
C LYS A 143 28.75 5.08 -6.40
N ASP A 144 29.68 5.49 -5.54
CA ASP A 144 30.66 6.55 -5.82
C ASP A 144 31.60 6.24 -7.01
N ASN A 145 31.56 5.02 -7.54
CA ASN A 145 32.31 4.58 -8.72
C ASN A 145 31.45 4.29 -9.97
N TYR A 146 30.13 4.52 -9.91
CA TYR A 146 29.30 4.43 -11.11
C TYR A 146 29.39 5.77 -11.83
N MET A 147 30.20 5.82 -12.89
CA MET A 147 30.20 6.95 -13.82
C MET A 147 28.84 6.97 -14.51
N ASP A 148 27.95 7.84 -14.05
CA ASP A 148 26.70 8.12 -14.76
C ASP A 148 27.07 8.64 -16.14
N THR A 149 26.90 7.81 -17.16
CA THR A 149 27.20 8.14 -18.56
C THR A 149 26.30 9.26 -19.08
N CYS A 150 25.20 9.55 -18.38
CA CYS A 150 24.29 10.66 -18.65
C CYS A 150 24.57 11.86 -17.73
N PRO A 151 25.08 13.00 -18.26
CA PRO A 151 25.33 14.20 -17.46
C PRO A 151 24.09 14.70 -16.71
N LYS A 152 22.89 14.55 -17.30
CA LYS A 152 21.63 14.95 -16.66
C LYS A 152 21.39 14.20 -15.35
N VAL A 153 21.60 12.88 -15.34
CA VAL A 153 21.41 12.06 -14.14
C VAL A 153 22.45 12.41 -13.07
N PHE A 154 23.70 12.66 -13.48
CA PHE A 154 24.77 13.10 -12.57
C PHE A 154 24.39 14.37 -11.81
N TYR A 155 23.93 15.42 -12.50
CA TYR A 155 23.53 16.67 -11.83
C TYR A 155 22.31 16.49 -10.94
N LEU A 156 21.32 15.70 -11.35
CA LEU A 156 20.16 15.41 -10.50
C LEU A 156 20.58 14.71 -9.21
N ARG A 157 21.44 13.70 -9.29
CA ARG A 157 21.94 12.98 -8.10
C ARG A 157 22.81 13.87 -7.21
N ARG A 158 23.58 14.78 -7.79
CA ARG A 158 24.32 15.79 -7.03
C ARG A 158 23.38 16.71 -6.25
N ASP A 159 22.30 17.18 -6.87
CA ASP A 159 21.28 18.00 -6.21
C ASP A 159 20.59 17.23 -5.07
N ILE A 160 20.26 15.96 -5.28
CA ILE A 160 19.71 15.10 -4.23
C ILE A 160 20.71 14.97 -3.08
N LYS A 161 21.98 14.66 -3.35
CA LYS A 161 23.03 14.56 -2.30
C LYS A 161 23.12 15.85 -1.48
N ASN A 162 23.08 17.02 -2.13
CA ASN A 162 23.11 18.31 -1.45
C ASN A 162 21.89 18.50 -0.52
N LEU A 163 20.68 18.22 -1.03
CA LEU A 163 19.43 18.35 -0.26
C LEU A 163 19.38 17.35 0.91
N VAL A 164 19.80 16.11 0.68
CA VAL A 164 19.85 15.04 1.68
C VAL A 164 20.77 15.42 2.83
N ASN A 165 21.96 15.95 2.52
CA ASN A 165 22.93 16.39 3.53
C ASN A 165 22.41 17.59 4.34
N ALA A 166 21.74 18.54 3.68
CA ALA A 166 21.21 19.73 4.34
C ALA A 166 20.08 19.41 5.33
N MET A 167 19.17 18.48 4.99
CA MET A 167 17.97 18.19 5.78
C MET A 167 18.06 16.93 6.66
N LYS A 168 19.24 16.27 6.73
CA LYS A 168 19.44 14.99 7.43
C LYS A 168 18.47 13.90 6.94
N CYS A 169 18.40 13.72 5.62
CA CYS A 169 17.52 12.73 5.03
C CYS A 169 18.10 11.31 5.12
N SER A 170 17.23 10.31 5.20
CA SER A 170 17.54 8.91 4.95
C SER A 170 16.61 8.37 3.87
N PHE A 171 16.96 7.22 3.29
CA PHE A 171 16.16 6.58 2.26
C PHE A 171 15.59 5.25 2.75
N SER A 172 14.34 4.96 2.38
CA SER A 172 13.69 3.67 2.61
C SER A 172 13.01 3.14 1.36
N VAL A 173 12.85 1.82 1.31
CA VAL A 173 12.19 1.12 0.21
C VAL A 173 10.87 0.55 0.70
N VAL A 174 9.81 0.76 -0.07
CA VAL A 174 8.48 0.22 0.21
C VAL A 174 7.96 -0.59 -0.98
N ASN A 175 7.12 -1.59 -0.75
CA ASN A 175 6.44 -2.30 -1.83
C ASN A 175 5.40 -1.38 -2.50
N THR A 176 5.07 -1.61 -3.77
CA THR A 176 4.09 -0.84 -4.56
C THR A 176 2.77 -0.65 -3.83
N ASN A 177 2.21 -1.70 -3.23
CA ASN A 177 0.96 -1.59 -2.47
C ASN A 177 1.12 -0.72 -1.21
N GLY A 178 2.31 -0.71 -0.59
CA GLY A 178 2.61 0.15 0.56
C GLY A 178 2.89 1.60 0.18
N ASN A 179 3.06 1.90 -1.11
CA ASN A 179 3.20 3.24 -1.65
C ASN A 179 1.91 3.72 -2.37
N ALA A 180 0.77 3.09 -2.10
CA ALA A 180 -0.47 3.29 -2.85
C ALA A 180 -0.91 4.77 -2.95
N CYS A 181 -0.67 5.57 -1.91
CA CYS A 181 -0.94 7.01 -1.92
C CYS A 181 -0.14 7.73 -3.01
N ALA A 182 1.19 7.59 -3.02
CA ALA A 182 2.06 8.23 -4.00
C ALA A 182 1.83 7.66 -5.41
N SER A 183 1.56 6.36 -5.52
CA SER A 183 1.23 5.71 -6.79
C SER A 183 -0.05 6.25 -7.43
N THR A 184 -1.10 6.45 -6.62
CA THR A 184 -2.36 7.06 -7.06
C THR A 184 -2.13 8.49 -7.53
N LEU A 185 -1.34 9.27 -6.79
CA LEU A 185 -0.97 10.64 -7.19
C LEU A 185 -0.15 10.66 -8.48
N ALA A 186 0.78 9.73 -8.67
CA ALA A 186 1.59 9.66 -9.87
C ALA A 186 0.76 9.36 -11.12
N LYS A 187 -0.23 8.46 -10.99
CA LYS A 187 -1.20 8.17 -12.05
C LYS A 187 -1.99 9.41 -12.45
N TRP A 188 -2.55 10.15 -11.50
CA TRP A 188 -3.23 11.40 -11.82
C TRP A 188 -2.29 12.50 -12.32
N GLY A 189 -1.07 12.54 -11.82
CA GLY A 189 -0.03 13.45 -12.31
C GLY A 189 0.20 13.31 -13.81
N SER A 190 0.13 12.11 -14.37
CA SER A 190 0.25 11.88 -15.82
C SER A 190 -0.88 12.49 -16.65
N MET A 191 -2.01 12.82 -16.02
CA MET A 191 -3.18 13.42 -16.68
C MET A 191 -3.19 14.95 -16.58
N LEU A 192 -2.23 15.55 -15.86
CA LEU A 192 -2.16 16.99 -15.68
C LEU A 192 -1.28 17.66 -16.75
N VAL A 193 -1.50 18.96 -16.93
CA VAL A 193 -0.68 19.81 -17.82
C VAL A 193 0.59 20.31 -17.13
N SER A 194 0.56 20.44 -15.81
CA SER A 194 1.67 20.96 -15.02
C SER A 194 1.71 20.33 -13.63
N LEU A 195 2.84 20.48 -12.96
CA LEU A 195 3.02 19.99 -11.61
C LEU A 195 2.38 20.94 -10.60
N ILE A 196 1.54 20.39 -9.73
CA ILE A 196 0.77 21.13 -8.73
C ILE A 196 1.05 20.64 -7.31
N HIS A 197 0.86 21.54 -6.34
CA HIS A 197 0.77 21.20 -4.93
C HIS A 197 -0.65 20.82 -4.56
N ILE A 198 -0.78 19.86 -3.64
CA ILE A 198 -2.05 19.38 -3.13
C ILE A 198 -2.10 19.75 -1.64
N PRO A 199 -2.76 20.84 -1.26
CA PRO A 199 -3.04 21.12 0.15
C PRO A 199 -4.09 20.13 0.70
N VAL A 200 -4.21 20.05 2.03
CA VAL A 200 -5.17 19.16 2.72
C VAL A 200 -6.60 19.33 2.18
N ALA A 201 -7.01 20.56 1.88
CA ALA A 201 -8.35 20.87 1.37
C ALA A 201 -8.60 20.33 -0.06
N ALA A 202 -7.55 20.13 -0.86
CA ALA A 202 -7.64 19.63 -2.23
C ALA A 202 -7.25 18.15 -2.35
N LEU A 203 -7.05 17.46 -1.22
CA LEU A 203 -6.63 16.06 -1.21
C LEU A 203 -7.75 15.18 -1.78
N PRO A 204 -7.49 14.41 -2.86
CA PRO A 204 -8.54 13.60 -3.47
C PRO A 204 -9.05 12.50 -2.53
N PHE A 205 -10.36 12.24 -2.57
CA PHE A 205 -11.02 11.27 -1.68
C PHE A 205 -10.36 9.88 -1.64
N PRO A 206 -9.96 9.26 -2.76
CA PRO A 206 -9.26 7.97 -2.73
C PRO A 206 -7.96 8.00 -1.92
N VAL A 207 -7.16 9.06 -2.07
CA VAL A 207 -5.89 9.21 -1.35
C VAL A 207 -6.13 9.51 0.12
N LYS A 208 -7.16 10.33 0.44
CA LYS A 208 -7.58 10.57 1.82
C LYS A 208 -7.97 9.27 2.53
N GLY A 209 -8.74 8.40 1.88
CA GLY A 209 -9.12 7.09 2.42
C GLY A 209 -7.91 6.19 2.70
N LEU A 210 -6.92 6.17 1.79
CA LEU A 210 -5.68 5.41 2.00
C LEU A 210 -4.84 5.97 3.17
N ILE A 211 -4.78 7.29 3.33
CA ILE A 211 -4.08 7.92 4.46
C ILE A 211 -4.76 7.59 5.80
N GLU A 212 -6.09 7.59 5.85
CA GLU A 212 -6.82 7.18 7.06
C GLU A 212 -6.60 5.69 7.37
N LEU A 213 -6.52 4.84 6.35
CA LEU A 213 -6.17 3.42 6.51
C LEU A 213 -4.74 3.27 7.10
N ASP A 214 -3.78 4.06 6.64
CA ASP A 214 -2.41 4.06 7.13
C ASP A 214 -2.31 4.50 8.59
N LYS A 215 -3.15 5.46 9.01
CA LYS A 215 -3.19 5.94 10.41
C LYS A 215 -3.56 4.84 11.39
N ILE A 216 -4.53 3.98 11.02
CA ILE A 216 -5.02 2.89 11.87
C ILE A 216 -4.21 1.59 11.71
N GLY A 217 -3.14 1.60 10.90
CA GLY A 217 -2.35 0.39 10.64
C GLY A 217 -3.10 -0.65 9.81
N GLY A 218 -4.08 -0.22 9.02
CA GLY A 218 -4.87 -1.09 8.16
C GLY A 218 -4.02 -1.69 7.05
N SER A 219 -4.30 -2.94 6.69
CA SER A 219 -3.62 -3.59 5.57
C SER A 219 -4.32 -3.30 4.25
N TYR A 220 -3.53 -3.08 3.19
CA TYR A 220 -4.03 -2.98 1.81
C TYR A 220 -4.44 -4.36 1.28
N PHE A 221 -5.52 -4.94 1.80
CA PHE A 221 -6.17 -6.10 1.18
C PHE A 221 -7.06 -5.62 0.04
N PHE A 222 -6.70 -6.03 -1.18
CA PHE A 222 -7.40 -5.69 -2.42
C PHE A 222 -8.89 -6.11 -2.37
N GLY A 223 -9.78 -5.16 -2.66
CA GLY A 223 -11.08 -5.39 -3.29
C GLY A 223 -12.26 -5.76 -2.40
N VAL A 224 -12.17 -6.81 -1.59
CA VAL A 224 -13.40 -7.43 -1.02
C VAL A 224 -13.85 -6.74 0.26
N PHE A 225 -12.92 -6.39 1.16
CA PHE A 225 -13.29 -5.74 2.42
C PHE A 225 -13.77 -4.31 2.23
N TRP A 226 -13.28 -3.58 1.22
CA TRP A 226 -13.71 -2.21 0.95
C TRP A 226 -15.12 -2.15 0.33
N LEU A 227 -15.45 -3.09 -0.57
CA LEU A 227 -16.82 -3.30 -1.04
C LEU A 227 -17.74 -3.73 0.09
N VAL A 228 -17.31 -4.64 0.96
CA VAL A 228 -18.09 -5.06 2.14
C VAL A 228 -18.27 -3.90 3.13
N PHE A 229 -17.26 -3.04 3.34
CA PHE A 229 -17.39 -1.88 4.23
C PHE A 229 -18.31 -0.80 3.65
N ILE A 230 -18.23 -0.54 2.34
CA ILE A 230 -19.15 0.38 1.65
C ILE A 230 -20.57 -0.20 1.60
N LEU A 231 -20.72 -1.50 1.37
CA LEU A 231 -22.02 -2.18 1.42
C LEU A 231 -22.59 -2.17 2.84
N LEU A 232 -21.79 -2.44 3.87
CA LEU A 232 -22.22 -2.41 5.27
C LEU A 232 -22.54 -0.98 5.73
N ALA A 233 -21.72 0.01 5.38
CA ALA A 233 -21.96 1.41 5.69
C ALA A 233 -23.18 1.96 4.92
N GLY A 234 -23.34 1.59 3.65
CA GLY A 234 -24.50 1.92 2.84
C GLY A 234 -25.79 1.29 3.38
N VAL A 235 -25.75 0.02 3.79
CA VAL A 235 -26.86 -0.66 4.47
C VAL A 235 -27.18 0.04 5.79
N PHE A 236 -26.19 0.46 6.57
CA PHE A 236 -26.42 1.14 7.84
C PHE A 236 -27.11 2.51 7.67
N VAL A 237 -26.72 3.27 6.64
CA VAL A 237 -27.34 4.56 6.31
C VAL A 237 -28.77 4.37 5.81
N VAL A 238 -29.02 3.37 4.96
CA VAL A 238 -30.37 3.06 4.45
C VAL A 238 -31.27 2.55 5.58
N VAL A 239 -30.80 1.66 6.44
CA VAL A 239 -31.57 1.15 7.58
C VAL A 239 -31.88 2.29 8.56
N SER A 240 -30.92 3.17 8.85
CA SER A 240 -31.16 4.33 9.74
C SER A 240 -32.16 5.31 9.13
N ALA A 241 -32.08 5.59 7.83
CA ALA A 241 -33.01 6.48 7.14
C ALA A 241 -34.43 5.87 7.05
N VAL A 242 -34.55 4.56 6.80
CA VAL A 242 -35.85 3.86 6.79
C VAL A 242 -36.46 3.79 8.18
N VAL A 243 -35.66 3.56 9.22
CA VAL A 243 -36.12 3.59 10.62
C VAL A 243 -36.57 5.00 11.01
N LEU A 244 -35.83 6.04 10.66
CA LEU A 244 -36.25 7.44 10.88
C LEU A 244 -37.51 7.80 10.09
N CYS A 245 -37.65 7.32 8.85
CA CYS A 245 -38.82 7.57 8.03
C CYS A 245 -40.06 6.82 8.56
N LEU A 246 -39.91 5.58 9.02
CA LEU A 246 -40.97 4.82 9.68
C LEU A 246 -41.38 5.46 11.03
N MET A 247 -40.42 5.99 11.80
CA MET A 247 -40.71 6.75 13.01
C MET A 247 -41.37 8.11 12.73
N ALA A 248 -41.07 8.75 11.59
CA ALA A 248 -41.67 10.02 11.20
C ALA A 248 -43.08 9.87 10.61
N VAL A 249 -43.40 8.72 10.00
CA VAL A 249 -44.69 8.46 9.33
C VAL A 249 -45.68 7.70 10.23
N GLY A 250 -45.20 7.00 11.27
CA GLY A 250 -46.03 6.12 12.10
C GLY A 250 -46.19 6.58 13.55
N SER A 251 -47.19 7.40 13.81
CA SER A 251 -47.89 7.34 15.11
C SER A 251 -49.07 6.37 14.98
N VAL A 252 -49.12 5.42 15.92
CA VAL A 252 -50.17 4.42 16.21
C VAL A 252 -50.02 3.06 15.51
N GLY A 253 -49.52 2.07 16.26
CA GLY A 253 -49.64 0.65 15.92
C GLY A 253 -48.57 -0.23 16.58
N VAL A 254 -48.85 -0.70 17.80
CA VAL A 254 -48.05 -1.67 18.56
C VAL A 254 -47.71 -2.90 17.70
N LEU A 255 -46.42 -3.25 17.58
CA LEU A 255 -45.98 -4.61 17.29
C LEU A 255 -44.81 -4.97 18.22
N VAL A 256 -45.15 -5.80 19.19
CA VAL A 256 -44.24 -6.45 20.14
C VAL A 256 -43.39 -7.48 19.39
N PHE A 257 -42.08 -7.31 19.42
CA PHE A 257 -41.08 -8.39 19.46
C PHE A 257 -40.07 -7.93 20.53
N GLY A 258 -39.98 -8.50 21.73
CA GLY A 258 -40.09 -9.92 22.07
C GLY A 258 -38.70 -10.55 22.19
N GLY A 259 -37.89 -10.07 23.14
CA GLY A 259 -36.85 -10.86 23.84
C GLY A 259 -35.46 -10.97 23.21
N LEU A 260 -34.46 -10.36 23.86
CA LEU A 260 -33.19 -11.01 24.27
C LEU A 260 -32.20 -9.98 24.87
N TRP A 261 -32.57 -9.32 25.97
CA TRP A 261 -31.59 -8.67 26.85
C TRP A 261 -31.89 -9.11 28.28
N GLY A 262 -31.28 -10.22 28.67
CA GLY A 262 -31.26 -10.71 30.03
C GLY A 262 -29.82 -10.74 30.54
N PHE A 263 -29.65 -10.21 31.74
CA PHE A 263 -28.51 -10.40 32.65
C PHE A 263 -27.21 -9.67 32.31
N TRP A 264 -26.99 -8.52 32.95
CA TRP A 264 -25.97 -8.39 34.01
C TRP A 264 -26.54 -7.48 35.10
N GLY A 265 -26.77 -8.05 36.28
CA GLY A 265 -27.25 -7.33 37.45
C GLY A 265 -26.10 -6.62 38.17
N LEU A 266 -26.38 -5.42 38.66
CA LEU A 266 -25.66 -4.79 39.77
C LEU A 266 -26.70 -4.19 40.74
N PRO A 267 -26.47 -4.26 42.06
CA PRO A 267 -27.49 -4.05 43.10
C PRO A 267 -27.72 -2.56 43.42
N PRO A 268 -28.85 -2.23 44.09
CA PRO A 268 -29.25 -0.85 44.36
C PRO A 268 -28.63 -0.31 45.66
N GLY A 269 -28.37 1.00 45.68
CA GLY A 269 -28.09 1.72 46.91
C GLY A 269 -28.07 3.24 46.73
N VAL A 270 -28.96 3.90 47.51
CA VAL A 270 -28.88 5.28 48.01
C VAL A 270 -29.32 6.36 46.98
N VAL A 271 -30.43 7.09 47.08
CA VAL A 271 -31.27 7.60 48.19
C VAL A 271 -32.75 7.51 47.81
#